data_AF-A0A1Y2V321-F1
#
_entry.id   AF-A0A1Y2V321-F1
#
_cell.length_a   1.000
_cell.length_b   1.000
_cell.length_c   1.000
_cell.angle_alpha   90.00
_cell.angle_beta   90.00
_cell.angle_gamma   90.00
#
_symmetry.space_group_name_H-M   'P 1'
#
loop_
_entity.id
_entity.type
_entity.pdbx_description
1 polymer ?
#
loop_
_entity_poly.entity_id
_entity_poly.type
_entity_poly.pdbx_seq_one_letter_code
_entity_poly.pdbx_strand_id
1 'polypeptide(L)'
;MTAPAQAQVPQFSAGVDEPALTRALEPLLASAGRGGKWTLIPGGEGLERSFKFKTFTKTWDFMTAVSLQCKIKNHHPEWSNVYNTTYIRWTTHNPKGLSAKDVELAAICDGLAGDFGEIVEENGGGDSCSLKQVADRAVTQAGDCCTPKK
;
A
#
# COMPACT_ATOMS: atom_id res chain seq x y z
N MET A 1 6.95 -27.83 3.06
CA MET A 1 6.01 -27.84 1.92
C MET A 1 5.24 -26.53 1.98
N THR A 2 5.61 -25.56 1.16
CA THR A 2 4.96 -24.24 1.15
C THR A 2 3.67 -24.37 0.34
N ALA A 3 2.53 -24.11 0.96
CA ALA A 3 1.25 -24.10 0.25
C ALA A 3 1.33 -23.09 -0.92
N PRO A 4 0.74 -23.39 -2.09
CA PRO A 4 0.64 -22.40 -3.16
C PRO A 4 -0.12 -21.19 -2.61
N ALA A 5 0.43 -19.99 -2.81
CA ALA A 5 -0.27 -18.76 -2.50
C ALA A 5 -1.56 -18.75 -3.32
N GLN A 6 -2.71 -18.97 -2.67
CA GLN A 6 -3.99 -18.83 -3.34
C GLN A 6 -4.05 -17.41 -3.90
N ALA A 7 -4.40 -17.28 -5.18
CA ALA A 7 -4.59 -15.99 -5.81
C ALA A 7 -5.65 -15.23 -4.99
N GLN A 8 -5.22 -14.22 -4.25
CA GLN A 8 -6.15 -13.38 -3.50
C GLN A 8 -7.01 -12.61 -4.49
N VAL A 9 -8.32 -12.66 -4.26
CA VAL A 9 -9.31 -11.96 -5.07
C VAL A 9 -9.55 -10.60 -4.39
N PRO A 10 -9.51 -9.48 -5.14
CA PRO A 10 -9.86 -8.17 -4.59
C PRO A 10 -11.27 -8.18 -3.97
N GLN A 11 -11.43 -7.52 -2.83
CA GLN A 11 -12.72 -7.26 -2.19
C GLN A 11 -12.94 -5.75 -2.19
N PHE A 12 -13.90 -5.30 -3.00
CA PHE A 12 -14.12 -3.88 -3.25
C PHE A 12 -15.03 -3.24 -2.20
N SER A 13 -14.79 -1.97 -1.92
CA SER A 13 -15.66 -1.14 -1.09
C SER A 13 -17.00 -0.92 -1.79
N ALA A 14 -18.09 -0.80 -1.01
CA ALA A 14 -19.42 -0.59 -1.57
C ALA A 14 -19.50 0.72 -2.38
N GLY A 15 -20.18 0.67 -3.54
CA GLY A 15 -20.45 1.84 -4.38
C GLY A 15 -19.35 2.20 -5.37
N VAL A 16 -18.33 1.35 -5.55
CA VAL A 16 -17.32 1.52 -6.60
C VAL A 16 -17.74 0.87 -7.91
N ASP A 17 -17.20 1.35 -9.02
CA ASP A 17 -17.25 0.67 -10.32
C ASP A 17 -16.18 -0.43 -10.34
N GLU A 18 -16.57 -1.66 -9.99
CA GLU A 18 -15.63 -2.78 -9.90
C GLU A 18 -14.91 -3.06 -11.22
N PRO A 19 -15.57 -3.14 -12.40
CA PRO A 19 -14.86 -3.33 -13.67
C PRO A 19 -13.82 -2.25 -13.96
N ALA A 20 -14.12 -0.97 -13.70
CA ALA A 20 -13.15 0.10 -13.87
C ALA A 20 -12.00 -0.02 -12.88
N LEU A 21 -12.30 -0.30 -11.61
CA LEU A 21 -11.30 -0.40 -10.56
C LEU A 21 -10.37 -1.61 -10.75
N THR A 22 -10.89 -2.75 -11.21
CA THR A 22 -10.08 -3.93 -11.57
C THR A 22 -9.05 -3.59 -12.64
N ARG A 23 -9.44 -2.86 -13.70
CA ARG A 23 -8.51 -2.45 -14.77
C ARG A 23 -7.44 -1.50 -14.28
N ALA A 24 -7.78 -0.59 -13.35
CA ALA A 24 -6.82 0.31 -12.74
C ALA A 24 -5.88 -0.40 -11.76
N LEU A 25 -6.36 -1.46 -11.10
CA LEU A 25 -5.61 -2.25 -10.14
C LEU A 25 -4.60 -3.20 -10.80
N GLU A 26 -4.98 -3.86 -11.90
CA GLU A 26 -4.16 -4.91 -12.55
C GLU A 26 -2.68 -4.52 -12.75
N PRO A 27 -2.33 -3.32 -13.27
CA PRO A 27 -0.94 -2.95 -13.52
C PRO A 27 -0.09 -2.82 -12.24
N LEU A 28 -0.71 -2.57 -11.09
CA LEU A 28 -0.01 -2.40 -9.81
C LEU A 28 0.36 -3.74 -9.18
N LEU A 29 -0.38 -4.81 -9.49
CA LEU A 29 -0.26 -6.10 -8.83
C LEU A 29 0.93 -6.91 -9.34
N ALA A 30 1.74 -7.42 -8.41
CA ALA A 30 2.82 -8.36 -8.71
C ALA A 30 2.30 -9.65 -9.38
N SER A 31 1.11 -10.10 -8.98
CA SER A 31 0.46 -11.31 -9.54
C SER A 31 0.06 -11.17 -11.01
N ALA A 32 -0.06 -9.94 -11.54
CA ALA A 32 -0.39 -9.72 -12.94
C ALA A 32 0.79 -9.99 -13.90
N GLY A 33 2.02 -10.11 -13.38
CA GLY A 33 3.20 -10.39 -14.21
C GLY A 33 3.60 -9.25 -15.16
N ARG A 34 3.07 -8.02 -14.93
CA ARG A 34 3.31 -6.83 -15.76
C ARG A 34 4.29 -5.82 -15.13
N GLY A 35 5.07 -6.25 -14.14
CA GLY A 35 6.03 -5.38 -13.43
C GLY A 35 5.44 -4.63 -12.23
N GLY A 36 4.17 -4.87 -11.90
CA GLY A 36 3.57 -4.42 -10.64
C GLY A 36 4.31 -4.99 -9.42
N LYS A 37 4.28 -4.26 -8.31
CA LYS A 37 5.02 -4.60 -7.08
C LYS A 37 4.14 -4.61 -5.83
N TRP A 38 2.87 -4.26 -5.97
CA TRP A 38 1.89 -4.32 -4.90
C TRP A 38 1.33 -5.73 -4.78
N THR A 39 0.99 -6.12 -3.55
CA THR A 39 0.28 -7.36 -3.26
C THR A 39 -1.04 -7.05 -2.57
N LEU A 40 -2.05 -7.88 -2.79
CA LEU A 40 -3.28 -7.81 -2.01
C LEU A 40 -2.99 -8.22 -0.56
N ILE A 41 -3.68 -7.57 0.37
CA ILE A 41 -3.63 -7.97 1.78
C ILE A 41 -4.42 -9.29 1.98
N PRO A 42 -4.20 -10.03 3.07
CA PRO A 42 -5.12 -11.10 3.49
C PRO A 42 -6.57 -10.61 3.51
N GLY A 43 -7.43 -11.29 2.75
CA GLY A 43 -8.84 -10.91 2.60
C GLY A 43 -9.13 -10.03 1.38
N GLY A 44 -8.13 -9.49 0.68
CA GLY A 44 -8.31 -8.75 -0.58
C GLY A 44 -8.85 -7.33 -0.44
N GLU A 45 -9.02 -6.83 0.77
CA GLU A 45 -9.66 -5.53 1.08
C GLU A 45 -8.70 -4.32 0.95
N GLY A 46 -7.50 -4.52 0.40
CA GLY A 46 -6.44 -3.52 0.41
C GLY A 46 -5.17 -3.97 -0.32
N LEU A 47 -4.21 -3.06 -0.43
CA LEU A 47 -2.91 -3.25 -1.08
C LEU A 47 -1.78 -3.01 -0.09
N GLU A 48 -0.72 -3.81 -0.15
CA GLU A 48 0.48 -3.61 0.64
C GLU A 48 1.75 -3.74 -0.19
N ARG A 49 2.78 -2.96 0.17
CA ARG A 49 4.11 -2.97 -0.44
C ARG A 49 5.14 -2.34 0.49
N SER A 50 6.40 -2.80 0.40
CA SER A 50 7.55 -2.12 1.01
C SER A 50 8.37 -1.34 -0.03
N PHE A 51 8.88 -0.18 0.38
CA PHE A 51 9.77 0.69 -0.37
C PHE A 51 11.10 0.79 0.37
N LYS A 52 12.22 0.73 -0.37
CA LYS A 52 13.57 0.83 0.20
C LYS A 52 14.35 1.93 -0.50
N PHE A 53 15.10 2.71 0.29
CA PHE A 53 15.93 3.80 -0.21
C PHE A 53 17.35 3.71 0.32
N LYS A 54 18.24 4.59 -0.15
CA LYS A 54 19.65 4.58 0.25
C LYS A 54 19.86 4.93 1.73
N THR A 55 19.05 5.83 2.28
CA THR A 55 19.23 6.37 3.63
C THR A 55 17.87 6.63 4.29
N PHE A 56 17.86 6.73 5.62
CA PHE A 56 16.67 7.14 6.39
C PHE A 56 16.10 8.48 5.90
N THR A 57 16.95 9.47 5.63
CA THR A 57 16.50 10.78 5.13
C THR A 57 15.76 10.66 3.81
N LYS A 58 16.25 9.83 2.87
CA LYS A 58 15.55 9.61 1.59
C LYS A 58 14.20 8.91 1.77
N THR A 59 14.13 7.94 2.67
CA THR A 59 12.85 7.31 3.03
C THR A 59 11.88 8.32 3.64
N TRP A 60 12.38 9.22 4.50
CA TRP A 60 11.55 10.24 5.13
C TRP A 60 11.08 11.32 4.15
N ASP A 61 11.92 11.73 3.19
CA ASP A 61 11.53 12.64 2.10
C ASP A 61 10.36 12.05 1.30
N PHE A 62 10.47 10.77 0.92
CA PHE A 62 9.39 10.02 0.26
C PHE A 62 8.12 9.98 1.11
N MET A 63 8.22 9.60 2.39
CA MET A 63 7.07 9.56 3.31
C MET A 63 6.41 10.92 3.47
N THR A 64 7.20 12.01 3.49
CA THR A 64 6.69 13.38 3.55
C THR A 64 5.88 13.73 2.30
N ALA A 65 6.38 13.36 1.11
CA ALA A 65 5.64 13.56 -0.13
C ALA A 65 4.33 12.75 -0.17
N VAL A 66 4.35 11.49 0.27
CA VAL A 66 3.14 10.66 0.41
C VAL A 66 2.13 11.32 1.36
N SER A 67 2.58 11.81 2.52
CA SER A 67 1.72 12.51 3.50
C SER A 67 0.99 13.73 2.90
N LEU A 68 1.65 14.49 2.03
CA LEU A 68 1.00 15.60 1.32
C LEU A 68 -0.13 15.11 0.40
N GLN A 69 0.06 13.97 -0.28
CA GLN A 69 -0.95 13.37 -1.13
C GLN A 69 -2.12 12.81 -0.30
N CYS A 70 -1.84 12.21 0.86
CA CYS A 70 -2.86 11.79 1.83
C CYS A 70 -3.79 12.95 2.20
N LYS A 71 -3.21 14.12 2.49
CA LYS A 71 -3.97 15.33 2.83
C LYS A 71 -4.85 15.81 1.68
N ILE A 72 -4.34 15.79 0.43
CA ILE A 72 -5.10 16.20 -0.75
C ILE A 72 -6.27 15.26 -1.02
N LYS A 73 -6.04 13.95 -0.90
CA LYS A 73 -7.04 12.90 -1.18
C LYS A 73 -7.97 12.61 0.00
N ASN A 74 -7.66 13.18 1.16
CA ASN A 74 -8.30 12.87 2.44
C ASN A 74 -8.42 11.35 2.64
N HIS A 75 -7.27 10.68 2.60
CA HIS A 75 -7.13 9.23 2.71
C HIS A 75 -5.73 8.91 3.24
N HIS A 76 -5.61 8.04 4.22
CA HIS A 76 -4.36 7.84 4.96
C HIS A 76 -3.97 6.36 4.92
N PRO A 77 -2.67 6.05 4.81
CA PRO A 77 -2.21 4.68 4.81
C PRO A 77 -2.08 4.16 6.24
N GLU A 78 -2.00 2.85 6.35
CA GLU A 78 -1.34 2.19 7.46
C GLU A 78 0.12 2.01 7.05
N TRP A 79 1.07 2.49 7.84
CA TRP A 79 2.49 2.33 7.49
C TRP A 79 3.38 2.05 8.69
N SER A 80 4.55 1.49 8.42
CA SER A 80 5.64 1.36 9.37
C SER A 80 6.94 1.72 8.68
N ASN A 81 7.90 2.26 9.45
CA ASN A 81 9.20 2.65 8.91
C ASN A 81 10.32 2.15 9.83
N VAL A 82 11.31 1.49 9.23
CA VAL A 82 12.54 1.07 9.91
C VAL A 82 13.73 1.50 9.05
N TYR A 83 14.47 2.49 9.56
CA TYR A 83 15.61 3.09 8.89
C TYR A 83 15.29 3.50 7.43
N ASN A 84 15.82 2.77 6.45
CA ASN A 84 15.71 3.11 5.03
C ASN A 84 14.59 2.33 4.32
N THR A 85 13.74 1.62 5.05
CA THR A 85 12.64 0.83 4.50
C THR A 85 11.32 1.25 5.13
N THR A 86 10.35 1.60 4.29
CA THR A 86 8.98 1.88 4.72
C THR A 86 8.01 0.90 4.10
N TYR A 87 7.16 0.31 4.93
CA TYR A 87 6.05 -0.53 4.52
C TYR A 87 4.78 0.31 4.51
N ILE A 88 3.98 0.19 3.46
CA ILE A 88 2.73 0.92 3.27
C ILE A 88 1.62 -0.07 2.94
N ARG A 89 0.48 0.09 3.60
CA ARG A 89 -0.80 -0.54 3.25
C ARG A 89 -1.87 0.53 3.01
N TRP A 90 -2.60 0.36 1.92
CA TRP A 90 -3.80 1.13 1.59
C TRP A 90 -5.04 0.25 1.72
N THR A 91 -6.03 0.72 2.46
CA THR A 91 -7.34 0.09 2.57
C THR A 91 -8.37 1.16 2.94
N THR A 92 -9.64 0.94 2.58
CA THR A 92 -10.75 1.81 2.99
C THR A 92 -11.54 1.13 4.10
N HIS A 93 -11.65 1.79 5.26
CA HIS A 93 -12.35 1.25 6.42
C HIS A 93 -13.87 1.39 6.35
N ASN A 94 -14.37 2.41 5.65
CA ASN A 94 -15.81 2.67 5.56
C ASN A 94 -16.24 3.33 4.21
N PRO A 95 -17.11 2.69 3.41
CA PRO A 95 -17.48 1.28 3.52
C PRO A 95 -16.25 0.39 3.37
N LYS A 96 -16.20 -0.71 4.14
CA LYS A 96 -15.04 -1.59 4.18
C LYS A 96 -14.72 -2.17 2.80
N GLY A 97 -13.45 -2.15 2.39
CA GLY A 97 -12.96 -2.78 1.16
C GLY A 97 -11.94 -1.92 0.40
N LEU A 98 -11.46 -2.43 -0.73
CA LEU A 98 -10.57 -1.70 -1.62
C LEU A 98 -11.35 -0.65 -2.43
N SER A 99 -10.92 0.61 -2.41
CA SER A 99 -11.56 1.70 -3.15
C SER A 99 -10.64 2.31 -4.21
N ALA A 100 -11.21 3.22 -5.02
CA ALA A 100 -10.45 4.00 -6.00
C ALA A 100 -9.32 4.82 -5.37
N LYS A 101 -9.49 5.29 -4.12
CA LYS A 101 -8.46 6.06 -3.42
C LYS A 101 -7.24 5.21 -3.08
N ASP A 102 -7.46 3.95 -2.70
CA ASP A 102 -6.38 3.01 -2.40
C ASP A 102 -5.51 2.74 -3.63
N VAL A 103 -6.15 2.49 -4.77
CA VAL A 103 -5.47 2.25 -6.05
C VAL A 103 -4.75 3.51 -6.55
N GLU A 104 -5.40 4.68 -6.45
CA GLU A 104 -4.78 5.95 -6.86
C GLU A 104 -3.55 6.28 -6.01
N LEU A 105 -3.63 6.16 -4.69
CA LEU A 105 -2.51 6.48 -3.81
C LEU A 105 -1.39 5.45 -3.91
N ALA A 106 -1.70 4.17 -4.16
CA ALA A 106 -0.70 3.16 -4.50
C ALA A 106 0.09 3.53 -5.77
N ALA A 107 -0.60 3.95 -6.83
CA ALA A 107 0.04 4.40 -8.08
C ALA A 107 0.89 5.68 -7.87
N ILE A 108 0.40 6.63 -7.06
CA ILE A 108 1.15 7.84 -6.70
C ILE A 108 2.43 7.47 -5.94
N CYS A 109 2.37 6.53 -4.99
CA CYS A 109 3.55 6.04 -4.29
C CYS A 109 4.59 5.46 -5.25
N ASP A 110 4.19 4.73 -6.30
CA ASP A 110 5.13 4.21 -7.30
C ASP A 110 5.87 5.32 -8.06
N GLY A 111 5.15 6.37 -8.46
CA GLY A 111 5.75 7.55 -9.10
C GLY A 111 6.74 8.27 -8.18
N LEU A 112 6.30 8.58 -6.95
CA LEU A 112 7.14 9.23 -5.94
C LEU A 112 8.37 8.37 -5.62
N ALA A 113 8.22 7.05 -5.50
CA ALA A 113 9.33 6.15 -5.22
C ALA A 113 10.40 6.22 -6.32
N GLY A 114 10.00 6.31 -7.59
CA GLY A 114 10.90 6.57 -8.71
C GLY A 114 11.65 7.89 -8.57
N ASP A 115 10.93 8.99 -8.29
CA ASP A 115 11.49 10.33 -8.14
C ASP A 115 12.49 10.44 -6.97
N PHE A 116 12.23 9.72 -5.88
CA PHE A 116 13.11 9.69 -4.70
C PHE A 116 14.24 8.65 -4.78
N GLY A 117 14.32 7.89 -5.88
CA GLY A 117 15.39 6.93 -6.13
C GLY A 117 15.25 5.65 -5.30
N GLU A 118 14.08 5.01 -5.35
CA GLU A 118 13.86 3.69 -4.78
C GLU A 118 14.92 2.68 -5.26
N ILE A 119 15.44 1.91 -4.30
CA ILE A 119 16.32 0.78 -4.57
C ILE A 119 15.43 -0.46 -4.70
N VAL A 120 15.28 -0.93 -5.94
CA VAL A 120 14.54 -2.15 -6.26
C VAL A 120 15.54 -3.30 -6.23
N GLU A 121 15.53 -4.10 -5.16
CA GLU A 121 16.41 -5.28 -5.11
C GLU A 121 15.81 -6.42 -5.94
N GLU A 122 16.55 -6.88 -6.95
CA GLU A 122 16.25 -8.12 -7.67
C GLU A 122 16.66 -9.30 -6.78
N ASN A 123 15.69 -9.82 -6.01
CA ASN A 123 15.79 -11.01 -5.16
C ASN A 123 16.64 -10.88 -3.88
N GLY A 124 16.00 -10.94 -2.72
CA GLY A 124 16.69 -11.19 -1.45
C GLY A 124 15.87 -10.81 -0.22
N GLY A 125 15.23 -11.80 0.41
CA GLY A 125 14.33 -11.63 1.55
C GLY A 125 14.93 -10.83 2.70
N GLY A 126 14.48 -9.60 2.86
CA GLY A 126 14.74 -8.77 4.04
C GLY A 126 13.43 -8.49 4.77
N ASP A 127 13.30 -9.09 5.96
CA ASP A 127 12.46 -8.76 7.14
C ASP A 127 11.09 -8.08 6.97
N SER A 128 10.45 -8.20 5.80
CA SER A 128 9.13 -7.62 5.51
C SER A 128 8.04 -8.10 6.47
N CYS A 129 8.20 -9.31 7.00
CA CYS A 129 7.33 -9.89 8.01
C CYS A 129 7.29 -9.02 9.30
N SER A 130 8.46 -8.59 9.78
CA SER A 130 8.57 -7.77 11.00
C SER A 130 7.97 -6.38 10.81
N LEU A 131 8.18 -5.76 9.64
CA LEU A 131 7.60 -4.45 9.30
C LEU A 131 6.07 -4.49 9.19
N LYS A 132 5.54 -5.54 8.55
CA LYS A 132 4.10 -5.76 8.43
C LYS A 132 3.42 -5.87 9.79
N GLN A 133 4.03 -6.59 10.74
CA GLN A 133 3.52 -6.70 12.10
C GLN A 133 3.44 -5.36 12.83
N VAL A 134 4.39 -4.44 12.60
CA VAL A 134 4.34 -3.09 13.19
C VAL A 134 3.17 -2.29 12.62
N ALA A 135 2.93 -2.39 11.31
CA ALA A 135 1.78 -1.74 10.67
C ALA A 135 0.46 -2.31 11.22
N ASP A 136 0.33 -3.63 11.29
CA ASP A 136 -0.86 -4.31 11.84
C ASP A 136 -1.20 -3.83 13.27
N ARG A 137 -0.18 -3.58 14.10
CA ARG A 137 -0.38 -3.00 15.45
C ARG A 137 -0.86 -1.55 15.40
N ALA A 138 -0.33 -0.72 14.50
CA ALA A 138 -0.77 0.67 14.36
C ALA A 138 -2.26 0.77 14.00
N VAL A 139 -2.77 -0.12 13.13
CA VAL A 139 -4.20 -0.17 12.74
C VAL A 139 -5.10 -0.31 13.96
N THR A 140 -4.79 -1.28 14.83
CA THR A 140 -5.62 -1.58 16.00
C THR A 140 -5.72 -0.42 17.00
N GLN A 141 -4.80 0.54 16.93
CA GLN A 141 -4.74 1.71 17.81
C GLN A 141 -5.21 3.00 17.13
N ALA A 142 -5.07 3.10 15.80
CA ALA A 142 -5.51 4.23 15.00
C ALA A 142 -7.01 4.10 14.69
N GLY A 143 -7.86 4.64 15.58
CA GLY A 143 -9.31 4.73 15.36
C GLY A 143 -9.68 5.43 14.03
N ASP A 144 -10.93 5.20 13.62
CA ASP A 144 -11.52 5.46 12.29
C ASP A 144 -11.33 6.88 11.74
N CYS A 145 -10.14 7.14 11.18
CA CYS A 145 -9.69 8.45 10.69
C CYS A 145 -10.30 8.82 9.31
N CYS A 146 -11.00 7.89 8.65
CA CYS A 146 -11.54 8.05 7.30
C CYS A 146 -12.97 8.61 7.25
N THR A 147 -13.54 9.01 8.38
CA THR A 147 -14.89 9.60 8.43
C THR A 147 -14.85 11.11 8.16
N PRO A 148 -15.77 11.66 7.33
CA PRO A 148 -15.87 13.10 7.14
C PRO A 148 -16.12 13.82 8.48
N LYS A 149 -15.36 14.88 8.77
CA LYS A 149 -15.68 15.76 9.90
C LYS A 149 -17.01 16.46 9.59
N LYS A 150 -17.98 16.32 10.51
CA LYS A 150 -19.26 17.03 10.47
C LYS A 150 -19.07 18.53 10.54
#